data_AF-A0A8J7V250-F1
#
_entry.id   AF-A0A8J7V250-F1
#
_cell.length_a   1.000
_cell.length_b   1.000
_cell.length_c   1.000
_cell.angle_alpha   90.00
_cell.angle_beta   90.00
_cell.angle_gamma   90.00
#
_symmetry.space_group_name_H-M   'P 1'
#
loop_
_entity.id
_entity.type
_entity.pdbx_description
1 polymer ?
#
loop_
_entity_poly.entity_id
_entity_poly.type
_entity_poly.pdbx_seq_one_letter_code
_entity_poly.pdbx_strand_id
1 'polypeptide(L)'
;MTVPAIPSTLDVALWLFDQSRREDIYMPAQKLQRLLWLQQGTYAAMNHGRMLMPATFVADETGPIEATVFHLFEDSRPPIPPRPIEAVAENHLARTWRRYAHHSPDYLTKPIVKQLSYREAWKRGPGSVIPFEAIARDFTQLPESETLVKAGDGRALRKWVPTAKPAMRRIR
;
A
#
# COMPACT_ATOMS: atom_id res chain seq x y z
N MET A 1 19.34 2.58 8.28
CA MET A 1 18.68 3.55 7.37
C MET A 1 18.63 2.92 6.00
N THR A 2 17.44 2.78 5.42
CA THR A 2 17.27 2.20 4.07
C THR A 2 17.33 3.33 3.04
N VAL A 3 18.07 3.11 1.95
CA VAL A 3 18.05 4.03 0.80
C VAL A 3 16.76 3.77 0.02
N PRO A 4 15.90 4.78 -0.23
CA PRO A 4 14.70 4.59 -1.02
C PRO A 4 15.07 4.27 -2.48
N ALA A 5 14.28 3.41 -3.13
CA ALA A 5 14.51 3.03 -4.52
C ALA A 5 14.28 4.18 -5.52
N ILE A 6 13.40 5.12 -5.16
CA ILE A 6 13.13 6.35 -5.89
C ILE A 6 13.41 7.50 -4.93
N PRO A 7 14.31 8.45 -5.26
CA PRO A 7 14.78 9.46 -4.32
C PRO A 7 13.75 10.54 -3.98
N SER A 8 12.57 10.52 -4.61
CA SER A 8 11.54 11.55 -4.46
C SER A 8 10.13 10.93 -4.56
N THR A 9 9.30 11.20 -3.56
CA THR A 9 7.86 10.88 -3.59
C THR A 9 7.14 11.61 -4.73
N LEU A 10 7.59 12.83 -5.07
CA LEU A 10 7.02 13.62 -6.15
C LEU A 10 7.22 12.94 -7.52
N ASP A 11 8.35 12.29 -7.75
CA ASP A 11 8.60 11.56 -9.01
C ASP A 11 7.62 10.38 -9.16
N VAL A 12 7.28 9.69 -8.05
CA VAL A 12 6.26 8.64 -8.04
C VAL A 12 4.87 9.22 -8.31
N ALA A 13 4.53 10.35 -7.68
CA ALA A 13 3.25 11.01 -7.85
C ALA A 13 3.04 11.50 -9.29
N LEU A 14 4.06 12.12 -9.88
CA LEU A 14 4.06 12.55 -11.28
C LEU A 14 3.90 11.35 -12.22
N TRP A 15 4.62 10.25 -11.97
CA TRP A 15 4.50 9.03 -12.77
C TRP A 15 3.06 8.47 -12.74
N LEU A 16 2.44 8.40 -11.56
CA LEU A 16 1.05 7.92 -11.38
C LEU A 16 0.04 8.82 -12.10
N PHE A 17 0.21 10.14 -12.00
CA PHE A 17 -0.66 11.09 -12.69
C PHE A 17 -0.48 11.03 -14.20
N ASP A 18 0.75 10.86 -14.68
CA ASP A 18 1.04 10.71 -16.11
C ASP A 18 0.46 9.42 -16.67
N GLN A 19 0.48 8.31 -15.91
CA GLN A 19 -0.23 7.09 -16.31
C GLN A 19 -1.74 7.30 -16.37
N SER A 20 -2.32 8.01 -15.40
CA SER A 20 -3.76 8.28 -15.40
C SER A 20 -4.19 9.06 -16.64
N ARG A 21 -3.40 10.03 -17.06
CA ARG A 21 -3.64 10.79 -18.30
C ARG A 21 -3.53 9.92 -19.55
N ARG A 22 -2.54 9.01 -19.60
CA ARG A 22 -2.34 8.09 -20.74
C ARG A 22 -3.51 7.11 -20.89
N GLU A 23 -4.10 6.69 -19.79
CA GLU A 23 -5.21 5.72 -19.77
C GLU A 23 -6.60 6.37 -19.62
N ASP A 24 -6.68 7.70 -19.71
CA ASP A 24 -7.92 8.49 -19.52
C ASP A 24 -8.67 8.16 -18.20
N ILE A 25 -7.90 7.93 -17.14
CA ILE A 25 -8.40 7.65 -15.79
C ILE A 25 -8.41 8.96 -14.99
N TYR A 26 -9.60 9.35 -14.52
CA TYR A 26 -9.75 10.44 -13.55
C TYR A 26 -8.95 10.17 -12.26
N MET A 27 -8.11 11.13 -11.88
CA MET A 27 -7.17 11.04 -10.77
C MET A 27 -7.34 12.20 -9.79
N PRO A 28 -8.32 12.14 -8.87
CA PRO A 28 -8.43 13.10 -7.79
C PRO A 28 -7.31 12.88 -6.75
N ALA A 29 -6.93 13.94 -6.04
CA ALA A 29 -5.81 13.92 -5.07
C ALA A 29 -5.92 12.77 -4.04
N GLN A 30 -7.13 12.50 -3.53
CA GLN A 30 -7.35 11.38 -2.61
C GLN A 30 -6.98 10.02 -3.21
N LYS A 31 -7.34 9.77 -4.49
CA LYS A 31 -6.98 8.53 -5.18
C LYS A 31 -5.47 8.37 -5.28
N LEU A 32 -4.79 9.45 -5.63
CA LEU A 32 -3.33 9.51 -5.71
C LEU A 32 -2.70 9.12 -4.36
N GLN A 33 -3.23 9.61 -3.24
CA GLN A 33 -2.74 9.23 -1.90
C GLN A 33 -2.90 7.74 -1.60
N ARG A 34 -4.04 7.13 -1.97
CA ARG A 34 -4.25 5.69 -1.82
C ARG A 34 -3.25 4.89 -2.66
N LEU A 35 -3.00 5.33 -3.90
CA LEU A 35 -2.02 4.69 -4.78
C LEU A 35 -0.60 4.83 -4.23
N LEU A 36 -0.19 6.01 -3.75
CA LEU A 36 1.11 6.22 -3.12
C LEU A 36 1.32 5.30 -1.90
N TRP A 37 0.32 5.21 -1.03
CA TRP A 37 0.33 4.30 0.11
C TRP A 37 0.52 2.84 -0.32
N LEU A 38 -0.29 2.40 -1.30
CA LEU A 38 -0.22 1.03 -1.83
C LEU A 38 1.13 0.74 -2.49
N GLN A 39 1.67 1.68 -3.28
CA GLN A 39 2.99 1.54 -3.89
C GLN A 39 4.08 1.32 -2.84
N GLN A 40 4.09 2.13 -1.78
CA GLN A 40 5.05 2.02 -0.68
C GLN A 40 4.94 0.66 0.03
N GLY A 41 3.72 0.28 0.41
CA GLY A 41 3.46 -0.94 1.16
C GLY A 41 3.74 -2.22 0.36
N THR A 42 3.25 -2.29 -0.89
CA THR A 42 3.48 -3.46 -1.75
C THR A 42 4.95 -3.59 -2.13
N TYR A 43 5.67 -2.48 -2.31
CA TYR A 43 7.11 -2.51 -2.55
C TYR A 43 7.83 -3.12 -1.35
N ALA A 44 7.51 -2.67 -0.14
CA ALA A 44 8.07 -3.21 1.09
C ALA A 44 7.79 -4.72 1.22
N ALA A 45 6.56 -5.17 0.92
CA ALA A 45 6.22 -6.59 0.94
C ALA A 45 7.06 -7.43 -0.03
N MET A 46 7.31 -6.91 -1.23
CA MET A 46 8.01 -7.64 -2.29
C MET A 46 9.54 -7.54 -2.20
N ASN A 47 10.06 -6.57 -1.44
CA ASN A 47 11.49 -6.27 -1.37
C ASN A 47 12.01 -6.30 0.08
N HIS A 48 11.56 -7.26 0.88
CA HIS A 48 12.06 -7.51 2.25
C HIS A 48 12.04 -6.27 3.16
N GLY A 49 10.96 -5.49 3.13
CA GLY A 49 10.79 -4.29 3.94
C GLY A 49 11.57 -3.06 3.45
N ARG A 50 12.13 -3.08 2.23
CA ARG A 50 12.80 -1.92 1.65
C ARG A 50 11.82 -0.80 1.31
N MET A 51 12.32 0.44 1.33
CA MET A 51 11.56 1.65 1.08
C MET A 51 11.50 1.95 -0.42
N LEU A 52 10.31 2.24 -0.96
CA LEU A 52 10.16 2.67 -2.36
C LEU A 52 10.55 4.13 -2.52
N MET A 53 9.89 5.01 -1.77
CA MET A 53 10.06 6.46 -1.83
C MET A 53 10.19 7.03 -0.40
N PRO A 54 10.86 8.18 -0.22
CA PRO A 54 11.00 8.85 1.06
C PRO A 54 9.72 9.63 1.43
N ALA A 55 8.60 8.93 1.56
CA ALA A 55 7.30 9.52 1.89
C ALA A 55 7.08 9.57 3.40
N THR A 56 6.57 10.71 3.89
CA THR A 56 6.08 10.83 5.27
C THR A 56 4.56 10.85 5.25
N PHE A 57 3.95 9.70 5.55
CA PHE A 57 2.50 9.61 5.64
C PHE A 57 2.01 10.05 7.01
N VAL A 58 0.89 10.77 7.02
CA VAL A 58 0.15 11.14 8.23
C VAL A 58 -1.25 10.55 8.19
N ALA A 59 -1.83 10.27 9.36
CA ALA A 59 -3.20 9.80 9.46
C ALA A 59 -4.17 10.97 9.22
N ASP A 60 -4.96 10.87 8.17
CA ASP A 60 -6.07 11.79 7.85
C ASP A 60 -7.41 11.05 7.91
N GLU A 61 -8.51 11.78 8.06
CA GLU A 61 -9.87 11.24 8.21
C GLU A 61 -10.24 10.26 7.09
N THR A 62 -9.78 10.55 5.87
CA THR A 62 -10.08 9.74 4.67
C THR A 62 -9.05 8.64 4.40
N GLY A 63 -8.14 8.40 5.34
CA GLY A 63 -7.00 7.49 5.23
C GLY A 63 -5.65 8.22 5.12
N PRO A 64 -4.52 7.50 5.08
CA PRO A 64 -3.19 8.10 5.17
C PRO A 64 -2.83 9.02 3.99
N ILE A 65 -2.29 10.21 4.24
CA ILE A 65 -1.85 11.12 3.18
C ILE A 65 -0.37 11.44 3.32
N GLU A 66 0.33 11.58 2.21
CA GLU A 66 1.60 12.31 2.15
C GLU A 66 1.25 13.79 1.95
N ALA A 67 1.40 14.58 3.01
CA ALA A 67 0.79 15.92 3.09
C ALA A 67 1.31 16.88 2.02
N THR A 68 2.60 16.81 1.69
CA THR A 68 3.21 17.70 0.69
C THR A 68 2.70 17.40 -0.72
N VAL A 69 2.66 16.13 -1.10
CA VAL A 69 2.13 15.69 -2.39
C VAL A 69 0.63 15.88 -2.46
N PHE A 70 -0.11 15.69 -1.36
CA PHE A 70 -1.54 15.99 -1.35
C PHE A 70 -1.78 17.44 -1.72
N HIS A 71 -1.15 18.37 -0.98
CA HIS A 71 -1.27 19.80 -1.23
C HIS A 71 -0.85 20.21 -2.65
N LEU A 72 0.25 19.65 -3.17
CA LEU A 72 0.72 19.95 -4.53
C LEU A 72 -0.23 19.50 -5.65
N PHE A 73 -1.11 18.54 -5.39
CA PHE A 73 -2.00 17.92 -6.38
C PHE A 73 -3.49 18.16 -6.11
N GLU A 74 -3.85 19.01 -5.14
CA GLU A 74 -5.26 19.32 -4.82
C GLU A 74 -6.02 19.85 -6.04
N ASP A 75 -5.40 20.76 -6.79
CA ASP A 75 -6.04 21.40 -7.95
C ASP A 75 -5.73 20.68 -9.27
N SER A 76 -4.45 20.39 -9.52
CA SER A 76 -4.00 19.80 -10.78
C SER A 76 -2.59 19.22 -10.67
N ARG A 77 -2.13 18.55 -11.75
CA ARG A 77 -0.74 18.11 -11.86
C ARG A 77 0.18 19.34 -11.83
N PRO A 78 1.15 19.43 -10.90
CA PRO A 78 2.08 20.54 -10.88
C PRO A 78 2.95 20.56 -12.15
N PRO A 79 3.36 21.75 -12.64
CA PRO A 79 4.16 21.92 -13.86
C PRO A 79 5.64 21.59 -13.62
N ILE A 80 5.92 20.47 -12.96
CA ILE A 80 7.25 19.99 -12.64
C ILE A 80 7.60 18.86 -13.62
N PRO A 81 8.79 18.90 -14.26
CA PRO A 81 9.22 17.84 -15.15
C PRO A 81 9.55 16.57 -14.35
N PRO A 82 9.11 15.38 -14.78
CA PRO A 82 9.44 14.13 -14.10
C PRO A 82 10.91 13.78 -14.31
N ARG A 83 11.54 13.20 -13.30
CA ARG A 83 12.88 12.59 -13.46
C ARG A 83 12.76 11.15 -13.93
N PRO A 84 13.77 10.63 -14.66
CA PRO A 84 13.81 9.21 -15.02
C PRO A 84 13.76 8.33 -13.77
N ILE A 85 12.92 7.29 -13.81
CA ILE A 85 12.82 6.26 -12.77
C ILE A 85 13.56 5.04 -13.28
N GLU A 86 14.38 4.40 -12.43
CA GLU A 86 15.07 3.18 -12.81
C GLU A 86 14.09 2.05 -13.14
N ALA A 87 14.43 1.23 -14.14
CA ALA A 87 13.56 0.20 -14.69
C ALA A 87 12.99 -0.77 -13.64
N VAL A 88 13.77 -1.13 -12.61
CA VAL A 88 13.30 -2.01 -11.53
C VAL A 88 12.16 -1.36 -10.73
N ALA A 89 12.32 -0.09 -10.38
CA ALA A 89 11.31 0.65 -9.63
C ALA A 89 10.10 0.96 -10.51
N GLU A 90 10.30 1.35 -11.77
CA GLU A 90 9.21 1.58 -12.72
C GLU A 90 8.37 0.31 -12.98
N ASN A 91 9.02 -0.85 -13.12
CA ASN A 91 8.32 -2.13 -13.24
C ASN A 91 7.42 -2.42 -12.03
N HIS A 92 7.86 -2.06 -10.82
CA HIS A 92 7.01 -2.14 -9.63
C HIS A 92 5.82 -1.19 -9.73
N LEU A 93 6.06 0.07 -10.10
CA LEU A 93 5.01 1.08 -10.26
C LEU A 93 3.93 0.59 -11.25
N ALA A 94 4.34 0.10 -12.41
CA ALA A 94 3.46 -0.42 -13.46
C ALA A 94 2.66 -1.67 -13.03
N ARG A 95 3.24 -2.55 -12.22
CA ARG A 95 2.52 -3.72 -11.69
C ARG A 95 1.45 -3.32 -10.69
N THR A 96 1.79 -2.45 -9.75
CA THR A 96 0.85 -1.96 -8.74
C THR A 96 -0.23 -1.10 -9.39
N TRP A 97 0.12 -0.27 -10.38
CA TRP A 97 -0.83 0.52 -11.19
C TRP A 97 -1.92 -0.37 -11.79
N ARG A 98 -1.55 -1.37 -12.60
CA ARG A 98 -2.50 -2.29 -13.25
C ARG A 98 -3.43 -3.00 -12.27
N ARG A 99 -2.98 -3.20 -11.03
CA ARG A 99 -3.77 -3.86 -9.99
C ARG A 99 -4.80 -2.93 -9.34
N TYR A 100 -4.49 -1.65 -9.17
CA TYR A 100 -5.29 -0.77 -8.31
C TYR A 100 -5.87 0.47 -9.00
N ALA A 101 -5.35 0.88 -10.16
CA ALA A 101 -5.70 2.16 -10.80
C ALA A 101 -7.17 2.26 -11.21
N HIS A 102 -7.82 1.15 -11.55
CA HIS A 102 -9.24 1.15 -11.96
C HIS A 102 -10.21 1.27 -10.77
N HIS A 103 -9.74 1.13 -9.54
CA HIS A 103 -10.60 1.24 -8.37
C HIS A 103 -10.88 2.70 -7.98
N SER A 104 -12.03 2.93 -7.35
CA SER A 104 -12.38 4.23 -6.78
C SER A 104 -11.58 4.53 -5.50
N PRO A 105 -11.46 5.82 -5.10
CA PRO A 105 -10.86 6.18 -3.82
C PRO A 105 -11.47 5.41 -2.65
N ASP A 106 -12.81 5.38 -2.56
CA ASP A 106 -13.53 4.70 -1.48
C ASP A 106 -13.23 3.20 -1.42
N TYR A 107 -13.13 2.55 -2.58
CA TYR A 107 -12.79 1.13 -2.64
C TYR A 107 -11.39 0.88 -2.07
N LEU A 108 -10.41 1.72 -2.43
CA LEU A 108 -9.04 1.61 -1.94
C LEU A 108 -8.93 1.99 -0.46
N THR A 109 -9.70 2.97 0.02
CA THR A 109 -9.71 3.41 1.41
C THR A 109 -10.17 2.29 2.35
N LYS A 110 -11.21 1.53 1.99
CA LYS A 110 -11.81 0.47 2.84
C LYS A 110 -10.80 -0.50 3.47
N PRO A 111 -9.87 -1.13 2.72
CA PRO A 111 -8.85 -1.98 3.32
C PRO A 111 -7.74 -1.19 4.02
N ILE A 112 -7.37 -0.01 3.51
CA ILE A 112 -6.27 0.79 4.06
C ILE A 112 -6.57 1.25 5.50
N VAL A 113 -7.78 1.75 5.76
CA VAL A 113 -8.13 2.27 7.11
C VAL A 113 -8.29 1.16 8.17
N LYS A 114 -8.28 -0.12 7.75
CA LYS A 114 -8.29 -1.26 8.66
C LYS A 114 -6.89 -1.70 9.10
N GLN A 115 -5.85 -1.22 8.41
CA GLN A 115 -4.46 -1.55 8.71
C GLN A 115 -4.04 -1.01 10.08
N LEU A 116 -3.20 -1.77 10.79
CA LEU A 116 -2.83 -1.43 12.16
C LEU A 116 -2.04 -0.13 12.23
N SER A 117 -1.11 0.10 11.28
CA SER A 117 -0.30 1.32 11.18
C SER A 117 -1.15 2.59 11.10
N TYR A 118 -2.19 2.59 10.26
CA TYR A 118 -3.14 3.69 10.16
C TYR A 118 -3.93 3.85 11.47
N ARG A 119 -4.52 2.78 11.99
CA ARG A 119 -5.38 2.84 13.19
C ARG A 119 -4.64 3.36 14.41
N GLU A 120 -3.40 2.91 14.63
CA GLU A 120 -2.57 3.36 15.75
C GLU A 120 -2.11 4.82 15.59
N ALA A 121 -1.89 5.29 14.35
CA ALA A 121 -1.67 6.71 14.11
C ALA A 121 -2.93 7.55 14.32
N TRP A 122 -4.07 7.12 13.80
CA TRP A 122 -5.33 7.83 13.96
C TRP A 122 -5.76 7.95 15.43
N LYS A 123 -5.54 6.91 16.25
CA LYS A 123 -5.78 6.95 17.70
C LYS A 123 -4.95 8.02 18.43
N ARG A 124 -3.74 8.32 17.93
CA ARG A 124 -2.89 9.39 18.48
C ARG A 124 -3.38 10.79 18.08
N GLY A 125 -4.19 10.87 17.03
CA GLY A 125 -4.86 12.08 16.56
C GLY A 125 -4.64 12.32 15.06
N PRO A 126 -5.50 13.13 14.41
CA PRO A 126 -5.30 13.56 13.02
C PRO A 126 -3.93 14.21 12.83
N GLY A 127 -3.30 13.98 11.68
CA GLY A 127 -1.96 14.48 11.35
C GLY A 127 -0.80 13.69 11.98
N SER A 128 -1.09 12.65 12.78
CA SER A 128 -0.03 11.81 13.36
C SER A 128 0.76 11.08 12.28
N VAL A 129 2.10 11.19 12.34
CA VAL A 129 3.01 10.47 11.44
C VAL A 129 2.86 8.96 11.61
N ILE A 130 2.80 8.27 10.46
CA ILE A 130 2.80 6.82 10.36
C ILE A 130 4.24 6.36 10.05
N PRO A 131 4.93 5.68 10.98
CA PRO A 131 6.28 5.19 10.74
C PRO A 131 6.31 4.19 9.58
N PHE A 132 7.31 4.28 8.70
CA PHE A 132 7.47 3.38 7.57
C PHE A 132 7.53 1.91 8.01
N GLU A 133 8.18 1.61 9.13
CA GLU A 133 8.30 0.25 9.67
C GLU A 133 6.93 -0.35 10.01
N ALA A 134 5.97 0.47 10.43
CA ALA A 134 4.60 0.03 10.68
C ALA A 134 3.88 -0.28 9.36
N ILE A 135 4.06 0.56 8.34
CA ILE A 135 3.52 0.34 6.99
C ILE A 135 4.09 -0.97 6.41
N ALA A 136 5.42 -1.14 6.42
CA ALA A 136 6.07 -2.34 5.93
C ALA A 136 5.57 -3.60 6.63
N ARG A 137 5.34 -3.53 7.95
CA ARG A 137 4.79 -4.64 8.73
C ARG A 137 3.39 -5.04 8.27
N ASP A 138 2.48 -4.09 8.09
CA ASP A 138 1.10 -4.38 7.65
C ASP A 138 1.03 -5.08 6.28
N PHE A 139 2.00 -4.80 5.40
CA PHE A 139 2.02 -5.39 4.06
C PHE A 139 2.87 -6.68 3.97
N THR A 140 3.80 -6.91 4.89
CA THR A 140 4.66 -8.12 4.94
C THR A 140 4.06 -9.24 5.79
N GLN A 141 3.25 -8.91 6.80
CA GLN A 141 2.57 -9.92 7.59
C GLN A 141 1.51 -10.60 6.71
N LEU A 142 1.63 -11.93 6.58
CA LEU A 142 0.53 -12.72 6.06
C LEU A 142 -0.70 -12.40 6.92
N PRO A 143 -1.90 -12.22 6.33
CA PRO A 143 -3.10 -12.10 7.14
C PRO A 143 -3.08 -13.29 8.10
N GLU A 144 -3.23 -13.02 9.40
CA GLU A 144 -3.54 -14.09 10.35
C GLU A 144 -4.70 -14.83 9.68
N SER A 145 -4.44 -16.08 9.25
CA SER A 145 -5.50 -16.90 8.68
C SER A 145 -6.62 -16.80 9.69
N GLU A 146 -7.81 -16.33 9.28
CA GLU A 146 -8.96 -16.20 10.16
C GLU A 146 -9.12 -17.54 10.86
N THR A 147 -8.54 -17.65 12.05
CA THR A 147 -8.46 -18.91 12.75
C THR A 147 -9.85 -19.23 13.25
N LEU A 148 -10.81 -18.32 13.20
CA LEU A 148 -12.16 -18.51 13.66
C LEU A 148 -13.12 -18.58 12.47
N VAL A 149 -13.55 -19.80 12.11
CA VAL A 149 -14.67 -20.00 11.21
C VAL A 149 -15.96 -19.97 12.04
N LYS A 150 -16.96 -19.19 11.61
CA LYS A 150 -18.29 -19.25 12.22
C LYS A 150 -18.99 -20.53 11.77
N ALA A 151 -19.31 -21.40 12.72
CA ALA A 151 -20.17 -22.55 12.47
C ALA A 151 -21.63 -22.09 12.25
N GLY A 152 -22.44 -22.93 11.60
CA GLY A 152 -23.85 -22.62 11.30
C GLY A 152 -24.73 -22.41 12.55
N ASP A 153 -24.22 -22.71 13.74
CA ASP A 153 -24.86 -22.49 15.04
C ASP A 153 -24.40 -21.20 15.75
N GLY A 154 -23.59 -20.36 15.08
CA GLY A 154 -23.11 -19.07 15.61
C GLY A 154 -21.83 -19.15 16.45
N ARG A 155 -21.25 -20.33 16.68
CA ARG A 155 -19.99 -20.47 17.43
C ARG A 155 -18.77 -20.17 16.56
N ALA A 156 -17.77 -19.52 17.15
CA ALA A 156 -16.48 -19.28 16.51
C ALA A 156 -15.56 -20.50 16.76
N LEU A 157 -15.26 -21.28 15.72
CA LEU A 157 -14.43 -22.48 15.80
C LEU A 157 -13.03 -22.23 15.27
N ARG A 158 -12.02 -22.74 15.97
CA ARG A 158 -10.64 -22.72 15.48
C ARG A 158 -10.50 -23.59 14.22
N LYS A 159 -10.12 -23.00 13.08
CA LYS A 159 -9.87 -23.69 11.81
C LYS A 159 -8.71 -24.67 12.01
N TRP A 160 -9.05 -25.95 12.09
CA TRP A 160 -8.06 -27.01 12.17
C TRP A 160 -7.31 -27.12 10.84
N VAL A 161 -5.97 -27.16 10.90
CA VAL A 161 -5.11 -27.35 9.73
C VAL A 161 -4.36 -28.68 9.92
N PRO A 162 -4.54 -29.67 9.02
CA PRO A 162 -3.85 -30.95 9.14
C PRO A 162 -2.33 -30.77 9.08
N THR A 163 -1.66 -31.18 10.14
CA THR A 163 -0.19 -31.21 10.25
C THR A 163 0.33 -32.61 9.91
N ALA A 164 -0.04 -33.15 8.74
CA ALA A 164 0.49 -34.43 8.29
C ALA A 164 1.43 -34.23 7.09
N LYS A 165 2.74 -34.36 7.31
CA LYS A 165 3.70 -34.57 6.21
C LYS A 165 3.43 -35.96 5.62
N PRO A 166 3.29 -36.11 4.30
CA PRO A 166 3.18 -37.45 3.70
C PRO A 166 4.49 -38.21 3.94
N ALA A 167 4.40 -39.34 4.65
CA ALA A 167 5.49 -40.29 4.74
C ALA A 167 5.73 -40.87 3.34
N MET A 168 6.85 -40.51 2.73
CA MET A 168 7.25 -40.98 1.41
C MET A 168 7.58 -42.48 1.52
N ARG A 169 6.65 -43.32 1.08
CA ARG A 169 6.81 -44.77 1.08
C ARG A 169 7.85 -45.14 0.02
N ARG A 170 9.08 -45.46 0.44
CA ARG A 170 10.10 -46.03 -0.46
C ARG A 170 9.62 -47.40 -0.93
N ILE A 171 9.33 -47.51 -2.21
CA ILE A 171 9.16 -48.79 -2.90
C ILE A 171 10.57 -49.37 -3.07
N ARG A 172 10.78 -50.59 -2.58
CA ARG A 172 11.97 -51.40 -2.85
C ARG A 172 11.73 -52.20 -4.12
#